data_AF-A0AAX4AXQ5-F1
#
_entry.id   AF-A0AAX4AXQ5-F1
#
_cell.length_a   1.000
_cell.length_b   1.000
_cell.length_c   1.000
_cell.angle_alpha   90.00
_cell.angle_beta   90.00
_cell.angle_gamma   90.00
#
_symmetry.space_group_name_H-M   'P 1'
#
loop_
_entity.id
_entity.type
_entity.pdbx_description
1 polymer ?
#
loop_
_entity_poly.entity_id
_entity_poly.type
_entity_poly.pdbx_seq_one_letter_code
_entity_poly.pdbx_strand_id
1 'polypeptide(L)'
;MVLNSKSNNSIFVSSRLLLGIIFIFLLFGCSNHLEDDQKKSSSSDRNEDFSVYNLNADIHKFEFIHDKNGIIVEWDFENNKVAKAINSSDWIRVNPNFLVREREKLRRVTASKEMKSDEYAYLDIFDLTNKKAPKKEIDVWKLMVNYLKNDHIELHGTLPILRRIGDNDYVVLSITEQKKYRYFLLNLRTLKIDAEKTEQELNVKNQIDIRLFTDEKNRSGVEPFDNGFWKSQDYNGDINLKYSDPSVFKLFSNKNSFAYKVINEENGTIINGRELINLETEFLKTGVSVYDGLYLDAKWSIEGKTTKITNYEDIQKYYNGRMGIN
;
A
#
# COMPACT_ATOMS: atom_id res chain seq x y z
N MET A 1 -42.15 -48.63 21.68
CA MET A 1 -40.93 -49.46 21.69
C MET A 1 -40.23 -49.23 20.36
N VAL A 2 -39.18 -48.41 20.19
CA VAL A 2 -37.87 -48.38 20.89
C VAL A 2 -37.26 -49.80 20.82
N LEU A 3 -36.16 -50.12 20.12
CA LEU A 3 -34.84 -49.46 19.98
C LEU A 3 -34.02 -50.14 18.85
N ASN A 4 -33.08 -49.37 18.26
CA ASN A 4 -31.74 -49.75 17.74
C ASN A 4 -31.57 -50.75 16.58
N SER A 5 -30.54 -50.71 15.74
CA SER A 5 -29.43 -49.79 15.44
C SER A 5 -28.65 -50.41 14.26
N LYS A 6 -28.15 -49.62 13.30
CA LYS A 6 -26.75 -49.68 12.85
C LYS A 6 -26.44 -48.59 11.84
N SER A 7 -25.24 -48.06 12.00
CA SER A 7 -24.67 -46.87 11.39
C SER A 7 -23.74 -47.21 10.22
N ASN A 8 -23.35 -46.14 9.53
CA ASN A 8 -22.13 -45.95 8.74
C ASN A 8 -22.12 -46.49 7.30
N ASN A 9 -22.32 -45.60 6.33
CA ASN A 9 -21.22 -45.00 5.57
C ASN A 9 -21.80 -44.15 4.43
N SER A 10 -21.77 -42.83 4.58
CA SER A 10 -21.78 -41.93 3.42
C SER A 10 -20.60 -40.98 3.55
N ILE A 11 -19.58 -41.31 2.78
CA ILE A 11 -18.42 -40.47 2.48
C ILE A 11 -18.96 -39.26 1.71
N PHE A 12 -19.24 -38.16 2.41
CA PHE A 12 -19.33 -36.84 1.81
C PHE A 12 -17.97 -36.17 1.99
N VAL A 13 -17.14 -36.29 0.95
CA VAL A 13 -15.92 -35.50 0.79
C VAL A 13 -16.35 -34.04 0.63
N SER A 14 -16.37 -33.30 1.74
CA SER A 14 -16.47 -31.84 1.71
C SER A 14 -15.14 -31.25 1.27
N SER A 15 -14.85 -31.31 -0.03
CA SER A 15 -13.80 -30.49 -0.65
C SER A 15 -14.25 -29.03 -0.68
N ARG A 16 -14.07 -28.32 0.43
CA ARG A 16 -13.96 -26.86 0.45
C ARG A 16 -12.53 -26.51 0.82
N LEU A 17 -11.66 -26.49 -0.17
CA LEU A 17 -10.27 -26.05 -0.01
C LEU A 17 -10.15 -24.61 -0.53
N LEU A 18 -9.58 -23.78 0.34
CA LEU A 18 -9.21 -22.37 0.24
C LEU A 18 -8.94 -21.87 -1.19
N LEU A 19 -9.74 -20.89 -1.62
CA LEU A 19 -9.33 -19.88 -2.60
C LEU A 19 -9.05 -18.61 -1.80
N GLY A 20 -7.78 -18.38 -1.48
CA GLY A 20 -7.32 -17.10 -0.92
C GLY A 20 -7.67 -15.99 -1.91
N ILE A 21 -8.44 -15.01 -1.47
CA ILE A 21 -8.85 -13.88 -2.30
C ILE A 21 -7.63 -13.06 -2.68
N ILE A 22 -7.29 -13.19 -3.95
CA ILE A 22 -6.66 -12.20 -4.80
C ILE A 22 -7.65 -11.03 -4.97
N PHE A 23 -7.29 -9.82 -4.54
CA PHE A 23 -7.88 -8.60 -5.11
C PHE A 23 -6.90 -8.05 -6.13
N ILE A 24 -6.93 -8.64 -7.32
CA ILE A 24 -6.33 -8.12 -8.55
C ILE A 24 -7.51 -7.92 -9.53
N PHE A 25 -7.80 -6.64 -9.79
CA PHE A 25 -8.76 -6.03 -10.73
C PHE A 25 -10.27 -6.26 -10.54
N LEU A 26 -10.99 -5.15 -10.30
CA LEU A 26 -12.20 -4.73 -11.05
C LEU A 26 -12.70 -3.37 -10.52
N LEU A 27 -12.19 -2.28 -11.11
CA LEU A 27 -12.93 -1.01 -11.22
C LEU A 27 -12.93 -0.60 -12.69
N PHE A 28 -13.65 -1.36 -13.52
CA PHE A 28 -14.32 -0.77 -14.68
C PHE A 28 -15.58 -0.08 -14.13
N GLY A 29 -15.45 1.21 -13.85
CA GLY A 29 -16.56 2.14 -13.70
C GLY A 29 -16.37 3.24 -14.73
N CYS A 30 -17.28 3.31 -15.70
CA CYS A 30 -17.26 4.22 -16.83
C CYS A 30 -16.96 5.67 -16.42
N SER A 31 -15.85 6.23 -16.90
CA SER A 31 -15.75 7.67 -17.18
C SER A 31 -15.45 7.83 -18.66
N ASN A 32 -16.52 7.83 -19.45
CA ASN A 32 -16.49 8.45 -20.77
C ASN A 32 -16.39 9.96 -20.51
N HIS A 33 -15.17 10.49 -20.39
CA HIS A 33 -14.81 11.90 -20.66
C HIS A 33 -13.31 12.11 -20.37
N LEU A 34 -12.48 11.66 -21.31
CA LEU A 34 -11.14 12.21 -21.55
C LEU A 34 -11.00 12.43 -23.07
N GLU A 35 -11.99 13.07 -23.67
CA GLU A 35 -11.82 13.77 -24.94
C GLU A 35 -11.51 15.23 -24.61
N ASP A 36 -10.24 15.58 -24.82
CA ASP A 36 -9.67 16.92 -25.02
C ASP A 36 -8.41 17.16 -24.18
N ASP A 37 -7.33 16.46 -24.55
CA ASP A 37 -5.97 17.02 -24.53
C ASP A 37 -5.03 16.28 -25.50
N GLN A 38 -5.56 15.78 -26.62
CA GLN A 38 -4.76 15.34 -27.77
C GLN A 38 -4.19 16.54 -28.55
N LYS A 39 -3.45 17.43 -27.88
CA LYS A 39 -2.43 18.22 -28.58
C LYS A 39 -1.15 17.41 -28.63
N LYS A 40 -1.00 16.68 -29.75
CA LYS A 40 0.23 16.10 -30.27
C LYS A 40 1.48 16.76 -29.68
N SER A 41 2.02 16.18 -28.61
CA SER A 41 3.43 16.35 -28.31
C SER A 41 4.20 15.38 -29.22
N SER A 42 5.20 15.91 -29.90
CA SER A 42 5.99 15.26 -30.93
C SER A 42 6.66 13.96 -30.43
N SER A 43 6.23 12.82 -30.98
CA SER A 43 7.02 11.63 -31.36
C SER A 43 8.29 11.26 -30.56
N SER A 44 8.27 11.32 -29.23
CA SER A 44 9.40 10.87 -28.38
C SER A 44 9.03 10.15 -27.09
N ASP A 45 7.77 10.16 -26.64
CA ASP A 45 7.37 9.53 -25.38
C ASP A 45 6.83 8.10 -25.62
N ARG A 46 7.74 7.11 -25.62
CA ARG A 46 7.50 5.66 -25.76
C ARG A 46 6.78 5.01 -24.56
N ASN A 47 5.76 5.66 -24.00
CA ASN A 47 5.05 5.19 -22.80
C ASN A 47 3.86 4.25 -23.09
N GLU A 48 3.43 4.11 -24.35
CA GLU A 48 2.29 3.26 -24.73
C GLU A 48 2.56 1.74 -24.60
N ASP A 49 3.83 1.33 -24.42
CA ASP A 49 4.24 -0.07 -24.38
C ASP A 49 4.38 -0.67 -22.96
N PHE A 50 4.25 0.14 -21.89
CA PHE A 50 4.53 -0.30 -20.51
C PHE A 50 3.26 -0.39 -19.65
N SER A 51 3.07 -1.52 -18.99
CA SER A 51 1.98 -1.73 -18.02
C SER A 51 2.25 -1.03 -16.69
N VAL A 52 3.52 -0.95 -16.29
CA VAL A 52 4.00 -0.28 -15.08
C VAL A 52 5.18 0.60 -15.45
N TYR A 53 5.13 1.87 -15.05
CA TYR A 53 6.23 2.80 -15.28
C TYR A 53 6.30 3.90 -14.24
N ASN A 54 7.29 3.79 -13.36
CA ASN A 54 7.57 4.73 -12.29
C ASN A 54 9.00 5.27 -12.49
N LEU A 55 9.15 6.59 -12.59
CA LEU A 55 10.45 7.24 -12.79
C LEU A 55 11.33 7.15 -11.54
N ASN A 56 12.63 7.36 -11.70
CA ASN A 56 13.52 7.56 -10.57
C ASN A 56 13.15 8.84 -9.81
N ALA A 57 13.28 8.80 -8.49
CA ALA A 57 13.00 9.93 -7.63
C ALA A 57 13.93 9.92 -6.41
N ASP A 58 14.23 11.10 -5.90
CA ASP A 58 14.88 11.30 -4.61
C ASP A 58 13.97 12.11 -3.68
N ILE A 59 14.19 11.98 -2.37
CA ILE A 59 13.50 12.82 -1.39
C ILE A 59 14.22 14.16 -1.34
N HIS A 60 13.57 15.22 -1.82
CA HIS A 60 14.06 16.59 -1.69
C HIS A 60 13.99 17.04 -0.24
N LYS A 61 12.81 16.83 0.36
CA LYS A 61 12.52 17.18 1.75
C LYS A 61 11.45 16.25 2.30
N PHE A 62 11.50 15.95 3.59
CA PHE A 62 10.40 15.33 4.29
C PHE A 62 10.19 15.94 5.68
N GLU A 63 8.97 15.83 6.20
CA GLU A 63 8.62 16.19 7.58
C GLU A 63 7.64 15.15 8.14
N PHE A 64 7.86 14.73 9.39
CA PHE A 64 6.90 13.89 10.10
C PHE A 64 5.78 14.75 10.70
N ILE A 65 4.58 14.20 10.76
CA ILE A 65 3.38 14.82 11.35
C ILE A 65 2.68 13.86 12.30
N HIS A 66 1.80 14.42 13.13
CA HIS A 66 0.91 13.65 13.99
C HIS A 66 1.67 12.61 14.83
N ASP A 67 2.67 13.07 15.59
CA ASP A 67 3.55 12.23 16.41
C ASP A 67 4.28 11.11 15.65
N LYS A 68 4.73 11.42 14.42
CA LYS A 68 5.39 10.49 13.47
C LYS A 68 4.48 9.37 12.95
N ASN A 69 3.17 9.53 13.02
CA ASN A 69 2.22 8.59 12.41
C ASN A 69 1.90 8.96 10.95
N GLY A 70 2.27 10.17 10.51
CA GLY A 70 2.28 10.55 9.10
C GLY A 70 3.63 11.16 8.68
N ILE A 71 3.90 11.14 7.39
CA ILE A 71 5.05 11.82 6.77
C ILE A 71 4.59 12.57 5.54
N ILE A 72 5.12 13.78 5.32
CA ILE A 72 4.98 14.52 4.07
C ILE A 72 6.33 14.50 3.38
N VAL A 73 6.33 14.11 2.10
CA VAL A 73 7.53 13.96 1.29
C VAL A 73 7.39 14.80 0.03
N GLU A 74 8.33 15.72 -0.16
CA GLU A 74 8.56 16.40 -1.42
C GLU A 74 9.57 15.61 -2.24
N TRP A 75 9.14 15.19 -3.42
CA TRP A 75 9.96 14.40 -4.33
C TRP A 75 10.65 15.26 -5.38
N ASP A 76 11.91 14.91 -5.64
CA ASP A 76 12.68 15.35 -6.80
C ASP A 76 12.65 14.23 -7.86
N PHE A 77 11.71 14.33 -8.81
CA PHE A 77 11.55 13.34 -9.87
C PHE A 77 12.51 13.61 -11.02
N GLU A 78 13.10 12.55 -11.56
CA GLU A 78 13.92 12.64 -12.75
C GLU A 78 13.17 13.33 -13.90
N ASN A 79 13.85 14.25 -14.59
CA ASN A 79 13.30 15.05 -15.70
C ASN A 79 12.11 15.96 -15.33
N ASN A 80 11.87 16.24 -14.04
CA ASN A 80 10.76 17.06 -13.54
C ASN A 80 9.36 16.57 -13.98
N LYS A 81 9.26 15.34 -14.48
CA LYS A 81 8.01 14.72 -14.90
C LYS A 81 7.58 13.77 -13.78
N VAL A 82 6.36 13.95 -13.26
CA VAL A 82 5.69 12.88 -12.52
C VAL A 82 5.18 11.91 -13.58
N ALA A 83 5.94 10.85 -13.88
CA ALA A 83 5.40 9.78 -14.71
C ALA A 83 4.37 9.04 -13.88
N LYS A 84 3.09 9.30 -14.14
CA LYS A 84 2.01 8.42 -13.72
C LYS A 84 1.67 7.54 -14.91
N ALA A 85 2.09 6.27 -14.89
CA ALA A 85 1.43 5.30 -15.75
C ALA A 85 -0.07 5.24 -15.40
N ILE A 86 -0.90 4.82 -16.35
CA ILE A 86 -2.36 4.66 -16.20
C ILE A 86 -2.71 3.71 -15.01
N ASN A 87 -1.76 2.86 -14.58
CA ASN A 87 -1.85 1.94 -13.44
C ASN A 87 -0.69 2.12 -12.42
N SER A 88 0.01 3.27 -12.41
CA SER A 88 1.14 3.54 -11.51
C SER A 88 0.65 3.77 -10.08
N SER A 89 0.48 2.69 -9.33
CA SER A 89 0.59 2.78 -7.89
C SER A 89 2.07 2.86 -7.56
N ASP A 90 2.59 4.07 -7.29
CA ASP A 90 3.87 4.21 -6.57
C ASP A 90 3.64 3.58 -5.19
N TRP A 91 3.85 2.27 -5.09
CA TRP A 91 3.70 1.50 -3.86
C TRP A 91 4.83 1.92 -2.94
N ILE A 92 4.49 2.91 -2.12
CA ILE A 92 5.35 3.44 -1.08
C ILE A 92 4.97 2.71 0.20
N ARG A 93 5.96 2.30 0.98
CA ARG A 93 5.78 1.63 2.27
C ARG A 93 6.59 2.42 3.28
N VAL A 94 5.98 2.83 4.37
CA VAL A 94 6.65 3.68 5.35
C VAL A 94 6.47 3.13 6.74
N ASN A 95 7.57 3.05 7.47
CA ASN A 95 7.59 2.88 8.91
C ASN A 95 8.46 4.00 9.53
N PRO A 96 8.62 4.04 10.87
CA PRO A 96 9.37 5.13 11.51
C PRO A 96 10.83 5.29 11.06
N ASN A 97 11.44 4.24 10.50
CA ASN A 97 12.86 4.21 10.13
C ASN A 97 13.09 4.28 8.61
N PHE A 98 12.17 3.77 7.80
CA PHE A 98 12.37 3.58 6.36
C PHE A 98 11.16 4.00 5.54
N LEU A 99 11.45 4.55 4.37
CA LEU A 99 10.52 4.64 3.25
C LEU A 99 11.05 3.74 2.12
N VAL A 100 10.21 2.85 1.63
CA VAL A 100 10.53 1.94 0.53
C VAL A 100 9.58 2.25 -0.62
N ARG A 101 10.13 2.42 -1.83
CA ARG A 101 9.36 2.71 -3.04
C ARG A 101 9.67 1.69 -4.13
N GLU A 102 8.62 1.17 -4.76
CA GLU A 102 8.75 0.33 -5.96
C GLU A 102 9.02 1.19 -7.20
N ARG A 103 10.19 0.99 -7.81
CA ARG A 103 10.62 1.66 -9.03
C ARG A 103 10.72 0.63 -10.16
N GLU A 104 9.71 0.62 -10.99
CA GLU A 104 9.54 -0.39 -12.02
C GLU A 104 9.31 0.23 -13.40
N LYS A 105 9.77 -0.49 -14.42
CA LYS A 105 9.47 -0.24 -15.82
C LYS A 105 9.30 -1.58 -16.49
N LEU A 106 8.04 -1.97 -16.68
CA LEU A 106 7.65 -3.32 -17.08
C LEU A 106 6.56 -3.27 -18.14
N ARG A 107 6.73 -4.04 -19.22
CA ARG A 107 5.71 -4.26 -20.25
C ARG A 107 4.60 -5.16 -19.74
N ARG A 108 4.96 -6.10 -18.86
CA ARG A 108 4.02 -6.93 -18.10
C ARG A 108 3.74 -6.30 -16.72
N VAL A 109 2.73 -6.83 -16.04
CA VAL A 109 2.38 -6.41 -14.68
C VAL A 109 3.41 -6.90 -13.65
N THR A 110 4.20 -7.93 -13.99
CA THR A 110 5.19 -8.55 -13.10
C THR A 110 6.54 -8.68 -13.77
N ALA A 111 7.60 -8.58 -12.98
CA ALA A 111 8.96 -8.82 -13.45
C ALA A 111 9.23 -10.33 -13.59
N SER A 112 9.87 -10.73 -14.69
CA SER A 112 10.18 -12.13 -15.00
C SER A 112 11.40 -12.22 -15.92
N LYS A 113 11.84 -13.44 -16.23
CA LYS A 113 12.94 -13.68 -17.20
C LYS A 113 12.62 -13.21 -18.62
N GLU A 114 11.37 -12.87 -18.92
CA GLU A 114 10.93 -12.34 -20.21
C GLU A 114 11.12 -10.83 -20.34
N MET A 115 11.55 -10.15 -19.27
CA MET A 115 11.91 -8.74 -19.32
C MET A 115 13.00 -8.48 -20.37
N LYS A 116 12.82 -7.42 -21.14
CA LYS A 116 13.85 -6.92 -22.06
C LYS A 116 14.90 -6.11 -21.30
N SER A 117 16.02 -5.85 -21.95
CA SER A 117 17.17 -5.14 -21.35
C SER A 117 16.88 -3.71 -20.88
N ASP A 118 15.79 -3.10 -21.35
CA ASP A 118 15.36 -1.75 -20.95
C ASP A 118 14.30 -1.73 -19.84
N GLU A 119 13.89 -2.91 -19.36
CA GLU A 119 12.95 -3.11 -18.26
C GLU A 119 13.69 -3.34 -16.94
N TYR A 120 13.03 -3.00 -15.83
CA TYR A 120 13.62 -3.12 -14.51
C TYR A 120 12.58 -3.23 -13.40
N ALA A 121 12.98 -3.85 -12.28
CA ALA A 121 12.24 -3.88 -11.02
C ALA A 121 13.18 -3.61 -9.85
N TYR A 122 13.12 -2.39 -9.32
CA TYR A 122 13.95 -1.92 -8.22
C TYR A 122 13.11 -1.57 -6.98
N LEU A 123 13.76 -1.64 -5.82
CA LEU A 123 13.31 -0.90 -4.65
C LEU A 123 14.28 0.25 -4.38
N ASP A 124 13.72 1.44 -4.21
CA ASP A 124 14.40 2.59 -3.65
C ASP A 124 14.11 2.61 -2.13
N ILE A 125 15.16 2.53 -1.31
CA ILE A 125 15.07 2.44 0.16
C ILE A 125 15.72 3.68 0.76
N PHE A 126 14.92 4.50 1.42
CA PHE A 126 15.32 5.74 2.07
C PHE A 126 15.39 5.55 3.58
N ASP A 127 16.52 5.90 4.19
CA ASP A 127 16.71 5.89 5.65
C ASP A 127 16.18 7.19 6.27
N LEU A 128 15.00 7.14 6.88
CA LEU A 128 14.33 8.28 7.49
C LEU A 128 14.91 8.68 8.85
N THR A 129 15.83 7.90 9.42
CA THR A 129 16.52 8.28 10.66
C THR A 129 17.50 9.44 10.43
N ASN A 130 17.81 9.73 9.18
CA ASN A 130 18.61 10.85 8.74
C ASN A 130 17.76 11.89 8.00
N LYS A 131 17.88 13.17 8.34
CA LYS A 131 17.14 14.27 7.68
C LYS A 131 17.38 14.38 6.17
N LYS A 132 18.50 13.85 5.66
CA LYS A 132 18.80 13.80 4.22
C LYS A 132 18.16 12.61 3.50
N ALA A 133 17.57 11.67 4.24
CA ALA A 133 16.98 10.44 3.71
C ALA A 133 17.85 9.75 2.64
N PRO A 134 19.08 9.30 2.96
CA PRO A 134 19.94 8.70 1.96
C PRO A 134 19.26 7.49 1.32
N LYS A 135 19.24 7.47 -0.02
CA LYS A 135 18.68 6.40 -0.83
C LYS A 135 19.70 5.27 -1.04
N LYS A 136 19.23 4.03 -0.93
CA LYS A 136 19.90 2.84 -1.50
C LYS A 136 18.95 2.19 -2.49
N GLU A 137 19.50 1.69 -3.59
CA GLU A 137 18.73 1.03 -4.65
C GLU A 137 19.08 -0.45 -4.71
N ILE A 138 18.08 -1.30 -4.97
CA ILE A 138 18.29 -2.74 -5.14
C ILE A 138 17.51 -3.27 -6.33
N ASP A 139 18.20 -3.96 -7.24
CA ASP A 139 17.60 -4.74 -8.32
C ASP A 139 16.99 -6.01 -7.70
N VAL A 140 15.69 -5.99 -7.47
CA VAL A 140 14.99 -7.06 -6.75
C VAL A 140 14.87 -8.31 -7.59
N TRP A 141 14.69 -8.16 -8.91
CA TRP A 141 14.67 -9.30 -9.82
C TRP A 141 15.99 -10.07 -9.73
N LYS A 142 17.12 -9.38 -9.91
CA LYS A 142 18.45 -9.99 -9.85
C LYS A 142 18.75 -10.56 -8.47
N LEU A 143 18.35 -9.88 -7.39
CA LEU A 143 18.47 -10.39 -6.03
C LEU A 143 17.77 -11.73 -5.88
N MET A 144 16.51 -11.83 -6.30
CA MET A 144 15.68 -13.03 -6.14
C MET A 144 16.19 -14.18 -6.99
N VAL A 145 16.55 -13.94 -8.26
CA VAL A 145 17.13 -14.97 -9.13
C VAL A 145 18.42 -15.54 -8.54
N ASN A 146 19.30 -14.68 -8.00
CA ASN A 146 20.55 -15.11 -7.38
C ASN A 146 20.32 -15.89 -6.08
N TYR A 147 19.38 -15.44 -5.24
CA TYR A 147 19.04 -16.11 -3.99
C TYR A 147 18.43 -17.50 -4.22
N LEU A 148 17.46 -17.60 -5.14
CA LEU A 148 16.76 -18.84 -5.46
C LEU A 148 17.55 -19.77 -6.39
N LYS A 149 18.55 -19.22 -7.10
CA LYS A 149 19.23 -19.90 -8.22
C LYS A 149 18.24 -20.40 -9.27
N ASN A 150 17.15 -19.65 -9.46
CA ASN A 150 16.07 -19.95 -10.38
C ASN A 150 15.48 -18.64 -10.95
N ASP A 151 15.30 -18.59 -12.26
CA ASP A 151 14.71 -17.49 -13.01
C ASP A 151 13.30 -17.79 -13.54
N HIS A 152 12.77 -18.98 -13.27
CA HIS A 152 11.39 -19.38 -13.61
C HIS A 152 10.40 -18.94 -12.51
N ILE A 153 10.44 -17.65 -12.19
CA ILE A 153 9.59 -17.00 -11.20
C ILE A 153 8.95 -15.75 -11.79
N GLU A 154 7.86 -15.29 -11.18
CA GLU A 154 7.26 -13.98 -11.43
C GLU A 154 7.31 -13.16 -10.13
N LEU A 155 7.91 -11.98 -10.17
CA LEU A 155 7.98 -11.04 -9.05
C LEU A 155 6.77 -10.10 -9.10
N HIS A 156 5.96 -10.13 -8.03
CA HIS A 156 4.72 -9.35 -7.90
C HIS A 156 4.89 -8.02 -7.15
N GLY A 157 6.08 -7.75 -6.60
CA GLY A 157 6.34 -6.57 -5.78
C GLY A 157 6.36 -6.88 -4.28
N THR A 158 5.86 -5.95 -3.48
CA THR A 158 5.93 -6.01 -2.01
C THR A 158 4.56 -6.15 -1.33
N LEU A 159 4.54 -6.72 -0.11
CA LEU A 159 3.36 -6.62 0.74
C LEU A 159 3.17 -5.19 1.29
N PRO A 160 1.93 -4.79 1.66
CA PRO A 160 1.62 -3.40 2.01
C PRO A 160 2.26 -2.85 3.30
N ILE A 161 2.85 -3.70 4.15
CA ILE A 161 3.32 -3.32 5.48
C ILE A 161 4.79 -3.72 5.62
N LEU A 162 5.66 -2.75 5.93
CA LEU A 162 7.02 -3.03 6.38
C LEU A 162 6.98 -3.71 7.74
N ARG A 163 7.79 -4.74 7.93
CA ARG A 163 7.75 -5.60 9.12
C ARG A 163 8.85 -5.24 10.10
N ARG A 164 8.52 -5.18 11.39
CA ARG A 164 9.53 -5.19 12.45
C ARG A 164 9.55 -6.53 13.14
N ILE A 165 10.68 -7.23 13.04
CA ILE A 165 10.93 -8.50 13.71
C ILE A 165 12.21 -8.35 14.52
N GLY A 166 12.07 -8.30 15.85
CA GLY A 166 13.16 -7.88 16.74
C GLY A 166 13.63 -6.47 16.40
N ASP A 167 14.94 -6.28 16.23
CA ASP A 167 15.56 -4.99 15.93
C ASP A 167 15.66 -4.67 14.42
N ASN A 168 15.17 -5.57 13.56
CA ASN A 168 15.31 -5.45 12.11
C ASN A 168 14.00 -5.05 11.44
N ASP A 169 14.12 -4.14 10.48
CA ASP A 169 13.04 -3.72 9.58
C ASP A 169 13.15 -4.48 8.24
N TYR A 170 12.01 -4.94 7.74
CA TYR A 170 11.92 -5.74 6.52
C TYR A 170 10.87 -5.20 5.57
N VAL A 171 11.13 -5.36 4.28
CA VAL A 171 10.07 -5.42 3.27
C VAL A 171 9.82 -6.88 2.90
N VAL A 172 8.56 -7.23 2.66
CA VAL A 172 8.21 -8.60 2.26
C VAL A 172 8.03 -8.63 0.75
N LEU A 173 8.88 -9.38 0.06
CA LEU A 173 8.79 -9.62 -1.38
C LEU A 173 7.82 -10.77 -1.65
N SER A 174 6.99 -10.63 -2.69
CA SER A 174 6.07 -11.66 -3.16
C SER A 174 6.46 -12.15 -4.54
N ILE A 175 6.58 -13.46 -4.71
CA ILE A 175 6.78 -14.08 -6.02
C ILE A 175 5.77 -15.21 -6.24
N THR A 176 5.62 -15.60 -7.50
CA THR A 176 5.03 -16.88 -7.88
C THR A 176 6.08 -17.79 -8.50
N GLU A 177 6.11 -19.05 -8.07
CA GLU A 177 6.88 -20.13 -8.69
C GLU A 177 5.93 -21.31 -8.90
N GLN A 178 5.82 -21.83 -10.14
CA GLN A 178 4.91 -22.93 -10.47
C GLN A 178 3.46 -22.70 -9.98
N LYS A 179 2.96 -21.47 -10.13
CA LYS A 179 1.61 -21.03 -9.70
C LYS A 179 1.38 -21.05 -8.17
N LYS A 180 2.44 -21.11 -7.36
CA LYS A 180 2.38 -20.97 -5.91
C LYS A 180 3.05 -19.69 -5.45
N TYR A 181 2.38 -18.96 -4.57
CA TYR A 181 2.95 -17.78 -3.92
C TYR A 181 4.03 -18.19 -2.92
N ARG A 182 5.10 -17.39 -2.87
CA ARG A 182 6.21 -17.50 -1.91
C ARG A 182 6.57 -16.10 -1.45
N TYR A 183 6.94 -15.96 -0.18
CA TYR A 183 7.18 -14.66 0.44
C TYR A 183 8.54 -14.61 1.12
N PHE A 184 9.29 -13.53 0.92
CA PHE A 184 10.67 -13.40 1.39
C PHE A 184 10.89 -12.11 2.16
N LEU A 185 11.57 -12.22 3.31
CA LEU A 185 11.97 -11.08 4.11
C LEU A 185 13.27 -10.49 3.57
N LEU A 186 13.18 -9.31 2.96
CA LEU A 186 14.33 -8.50 2.58
C LEU A 186 14.64 -7.50 3.70
N ASN A 187 15.81 -7.66 4.33
CA ASN A 187 16.27 -6.79 5.41
C ASN A 187 16.66 -5.42 4.86
N LEU A 188 16.04 -4.34 5.38
CA LEU A 188 16.22 -2.98 4.86
C LEU A 188 17.58 -2.36 5.22
N ARG A 189 18.31 -2.92 6.19
CA ARG A 189 19.66 -2.48 6.55
C ARG A 189 20.73 -3.21 5.74
N THR A 190 20.66 -4.54 5.72
CA THR A 190 21.68 -5.39 5.09
C THR A 190 21.45 -5.60 3.60
N LEU A 191 20.24 -5.33 3.11
CA LEU A 191 19.80 -5.52 1.73
C LEU A 191 19.92 -6.97 1.24
N LYS A 192 19.72 -7.93 2.16
CA LYS A 192 19.76 -9.36 1.89
C LYS A 192 18.43 -10.02 2.24
N ILE A 193 18.16 -11.14 1.57
CA ILE A 193 17.07 -12.04 1.95
C ILE A 193 17.50 -12.81 3.19
N ASP A 194 16.77 -12.63 4.28
CA ASP A 194 17.06 -13.30 5.55
C ASP A 194 16.29 -14.62 5.69
N ALA A 195 15.05 -14.68 5.22
CA ALA A 195 14.20 -15.86 5.33
C ALA A 195 13.06 -15.88 4.32
N GLU A 196 12.58 -17.09 4.02
CA GLU A 196 11.26 -17.32 3.41
C GLU A 196 10.21 -17.46 4.53
N LYS A 197 8.98 -17.00 4.26
CA LYS A 197 7.86 -17.05 5.18
C LYS A 197 6.60 -17.57 4.51
N THR A 198 5.78 -18.23 5.31
CA THR A 198 4.41 -18.58 4.91
C THR A 198 3.49 -17.38 5.03
N GLU A 199 2.40 -17.39 4.26
CA GLU A 199 1.33 -16.37 4.38
C GLU A 199 0.80 -16.26 5.82
N GLN A 200 0.66 -17.40 6.51
CA GLN A 200 0.18 -17.44 7.89
C GLN A 200 1.13 -16.73 8.87
N GLU A 201 2.44 -16.93 8.75
CA GLU A 201 3.44 -16.21 9.56
C GLU A 201 3.46 -14.72 9.27
N LEU A 202 3.00 -14.32 8.08
CA LEU A 202 2.95 -12.94 7.66
C LEU A 202 1.64 -12.24 8.01
N ASN A 203 0.65 -12.95 8.56
CA ASN A 203 -0.61 -12.34 8.93
C ASN A 203 -0.42 -11.22 9.95
N VAL A 204 -0.95 -10.04 9.64
CA VAL A 204 -0.88 -8.85 10.50
C VAL A 204 -2.25 -8.61 11.13
N LYS A 205 -2.29 -8.49 12.45
CA LYS A 205 -3.47 -8.08 13.22
C LYS A 205 -3.74 -6.60 13.03
N ASN A 206 -5.01 -6.21 13.14
CA ASN A 206 -5.48 -4.83 13.06
C ASN A 206 -5.29 -4.17 11.69
N GLN A 207 -5.19 -4.94 10.61
CA GLN A 207 -5.13 -4.39 9.25
C GLN A 207 -6.32 -3.47 8.91
N ILE A 208 -7.44 -3.56 9.64
CA ILE A 208 -8.62 -2.73 9.40
C ILE A 208 -8.31 -1.25 9.56
N ASP A 209 -7.39 -0.91 10.46
CA ASP A 209 -7.02 0.47 10.79
C ASP A 209 -6.36 1.22 9.63
N ILE A 210 -5.80 0.51 8.66
CA ILE A 210 -5.18 1.12 7.46
C ILE A 210 -6.10 1.09 6.24
N ARG A 211 -7.28 0.46 6.32
CA ARG A 211 -8.21 0.30 5.18
C ARG A 211 -9.54 1.03 5.33
N LEU A 212 -9.80 1.61 6.50
CA LEU A 212 -10.94 2.48 6.69
C LEU A 212 -10.59 3.88 6.19
N PHE A 213 -11.52 4.47 5.44
CA PHE A 213 -11.43 5.85 4.97
C PHE A 213 -12.78 6.53 5.24
N THR A 214 -12.76 7.84 5.49
CA THR A 214 -14.00 8.62 5.58
C THR A 214 -14.70 8.77 4.21
N ASP A 215 -16.01 9.04 4.26
CA ASP A 215 -16.83 9.46 3.12
C ASP A 215 -16.16 10.55 2.25
N GLU A 216 -16.27 10.39 0.93
CA GLU A 216 -15.69 11.32 -0.06
C GLU A 216 -16.20 12.76 0.09
N LYS A 217 -17.46 12.95 0.51
CA LYS A 217 -18.06 14.29 0.72
C LYS A 217 -17.32 15.14 1.76
N ASN A 218 -16.52 14.50 2.63
CA ASN A 218 -15.74 15.16 3.68
C ASN A 218 -14.34 15.58 3.20
N ARG A 219 -13.95 15.25 1.96
CA ARG A 219 -12.63 15.53 1.38
C ARG A 219 -12.62 16.86 0.63
N SER A 220 -11.48 17.55 0.66
CA SER A 220 -11.27 18.83 -0.03
C SER A 220 -10.24 18.68 -1.16
N GLY A 221 -10.44 17.68 -2.01
CA GLY A 221 -9.51 17.29 -3.07
C GLY A 221 -8.22 16.61 -2.58
N VAL A 222 -8.26 15.99 -1.39
CA VAL A 222 -7.20 15.08 -0.94
C VAL A 222 -7.77 13.67 -0.89
N GLU A 223 -7.26 12.81 -1.77
CA GLU A 223 -7.74 11.45 -1.93
C GLU A 223 -6.80 10.47 -1.24
N PRO A 224 -7.31 9.68 -0.28
CA PRO A 224 -6.56 8.57 0.26
C PRO A 224 -6.52 7.42 -0.75
N PHE A 225 -5.36 6.81 -0.92
CA PHE A 225 -5.19 5.59 -1.70
C PHE A 225 -4.07 4.76 -1.11
N ASP A 226 -4.36 3.50 -0.77
CA ASP A 226 -3.45 2.61 -0.04
C ASP A 226 -2.97 3.29 1.26
N ASN A 227 -1.68 3.58 1.39
CA ASN A 227 -1.10 4.30 2.52
C ASN A 227 -0.81 5.77 2.22
N GLY A 228 -1.21 6.30 1.06
CA GLY A 228 -0.90 7.67 0.62
C GLY A 228 -2.10 8.60 0.60
N PHE A 229 -1.82 9.90 0.64
CA PHE A 229 -2.78 10.99 0.45
C PHE A 229 -2.32 11.88 -0.71
N TRP A 230 -3.17 11.97 -1.73
CA TRP A 230 -2.84 12.57 -3.03
C TRP A 230 -3.75 13.76 -3.30
N LYS A 231 -3.20 14.83 -3.87
CA LYS A 231 -4.00 15.97 -4.31
C LYS A 231 -4.66 15.66 -5.65
N SER A 232 -5.98 15.73 -5.71
CA SER A 232 -6.74 15.72 -6.96
C SER A 232 -6.69 17.09 -7.65
N GLN A 233 -7.32 17.21 -8.83
CA GLN A 233 -7.33 18.46 -9.61
C GLN A 233 -8.13 19.58 -8.93
N ASP A 234 -9.16 19.22 -8.14
CA ASP A 234 -10.03 20.15 -7.41
C ASP A 234 -9.50 20.52 -6.02
N TYR A 235 -8.30 20.04 -5.64
CA TYR A 235 -7.64 20.44 -4.40
C TYR A 235 -7.46 21.96 -4.32
N ASN A 236 -8.05 22.58 -3.30
CA ASN A 236 -8.02 24.03 -3.09
C ASN A 236 -7.27 24.45 -1.80
N GLY A 237 -6.73 23.48 -1.05
CA GLY A 237 -6.00 23.73 0.20
C GLY A 237 -6.88 23.96 1.43
N ASP A 238 -8.19 23.82 1.35
CA ASP A 238 -9.10 23.95 2.50
C ASP A 238 -9.21 22.64 3.29
N ILE A 239 -8.12 22.28 3.96
CA ILE A 239 -8.00 21.10 4.82
C ILE A 239 -7.55 21.47 6.24
N ASN A 240 -7.82 20.61 7.21
CA ASN A 240 -7.43 20.82 8.61
C ASN A 240 -5.92 21.08 8.80
N LEU A 241 -5.05 20.40 8.05
CA LEU A 241 -3.59 20.55 8.13
C LEU A 241 -3.14 22.01 8.01
N LYS A 242 -3.88 22.83 7.24
CA LYS A 242 -3.60 24.26 7.07
C LYS A 242 -3.61 25.04 8.38
N TYR A 243 -4.41 24.59 9.35
CA TYR A 243 -4.61 25.27 10.62
C TYR A 243 -3.90 24.58 11.78
N SER A 244 -3.82 23.25 11.76
CA SER A 244 -3.11 22.46 12.79
C SER A 244 -1.59 22.62 12.69
N ASP A 245 -1.03 22.61 11.47
CA ASP A 245 0.38 22.85 11.20
C ASP A 245 0.60 23.60 9.87
N PRO A 246 0.50 24.95 9.89
CA PRO A 246 0.68 25.78 8.70
C PRO A 246 2.02 25.60 8.00
N SER A 247 3.07 25.21 8.75
CA SER A 247 4.42 25.04 8.21
C SER A 247 4.53 23.78 7.36
N VAL A 248 3.94 22.69 7.84
CA VAL A 248 3.90 21.41 7.12
C VAL A 248 2.85 21.45 6.01
N PHE A 249 1.74 22.16 6.19
CA PHE A 249 0.79 22.46 5.11
C PHE A 249 1.47 23.13 3.91
N LYS A 250 2.40 24.07 4.16
CA LYS A 250 3.16 24.72 3.08
C LYS A 250 3.99 23.70 2.28
N LEU A 251 4.63 22.74 2.95
CA LEU A 251 5.34 21.64 2.29
C LEU A 251 4.35 20.78 1.48
N PHE A 252 3.26 20.33 2.10
CA PHE A 252 2.23 19.53 1.42
C PHE A 252 1.65 20.22 0.19
N SER A 253 1.55 21.55 0.20
CA SER A 253 1.02 22.34 -0.92
C SER A 253 1.92 22.34 -2.15
N ASN A 254 3.19 21.92 -2.04
CA ASN A 254 4.08 21.83 -3.19
C ASN A 254 3.59 20.77 -4.18
N LYS A 255 3.80 21.03 -5.48
CA LYS A 255 3.29 20.19 -6.58
C LYS A 255 3.70 18.72 -6.45
N ASN A 256 4.97 18.47 -6.11
CA ASN A 256 5.53 17.13 -6.01
C ASN A 256 5.55 16.60 -4.56
N SER A 257 4.72 17.19 -3.68
CA SER A 257 4.59 16.72 -2.31
C SER A 257 3.38 15.82 -2.12
N PHE A 258 3.57 14.74 -1.39
CA PHE A 258 2.51 13.78 -1.02
C PHE A 258 2.67 13.44 0.46
N ALA A 259 1.60 12.95 1.07
CA ALA A 259 1.66 12.46 2.43
C ALA A 259 1.43 10.95 2.47
N TYR A 260 2.01 10.28 3.46
CA TYR A 260 1.89 8.84 3.66
C TYR A 260 1.66 8.51 5.14
N LYS A 261 0.88 7.47 5.39
CA LYS A 261 0.75 6.80 6.69
C LYS A 261 2.08 6.15 7.06
N VAL A 262 2.57 6.41 8.26
CA VAL A 262 3.74 5.75 8.85
C VAL A 262 3.23 4.59 9.69
N ILE A 263 3.21 3.40 9.11
CA ILE A 263 2.63 2.22 9.76
C ILE A 263 3.67 1.63 10.71
N ASN A 264 3.33 1.58 11.99
CA ASN A 264 4.16 0.92 12.99
C ASN A 264 3.60 -0.49 13.25
N GLU A 265 4.25 -1.48 12.66
CA GLU A 265 3.96 -2.89 12.89
C GLU A 265 5.08 -3.50 13.71
N GLU A 266 4.72 -4.19 14.79
CA GLU A 266 5.64 -4.95 15.62
C GLU A 266 5.13 -6.38 15.79
N ASN A 267 5.95 -7.37 15.42
CA ASN A 267 5.70 -8.80 15.65
C ASN A 267 4.29 -9.28 15.24
N GLY A 268 3.81 -8.86 14.08
CA GLY A 268 2.52 -9.25 13.51
C GLY A 268 1.34 -8.37 13.93
N THR A 269 1.55 -7.21 14.55
CA THR A 269 0.46 -6.34 15.01
C THR A 269 0.74 -4.88 14.67
N ILE A 270 -0.23 -4.21 14.04
CA ILE A 270 -0.19 -2.74 13.91
C ILE A 270 -0.52 -2.14 15.29
N ILE A 271 0.40 -1.33 15.80
CA ILE A 271 0.30 -0.79 17.17
C ILE A 271 -0.16 0.67 17.23
N ASN A 272 -0.13 1.38 16.10
CA ASN A 272 -0.53 2.79 16.01
C ASN A 272 -1.85 3.00 15.24
N GLY A 273 -2.76 2.03 15.27
CA GLY A 273 -4.01 2.06 14.50
C GLY A 273 -4.91 3.27 14.79
N ARG A 274 -5.01 3.68 16.06
CA ARG A 274 -5.79 4.87 16.45
C ARG A 274 -5.21 6.13 15.83
N GLU A 275 -3.89 6.28 15.91
CA GLU A 275 -3.16 7.43 15.42
C GLU A 275 -3.21 7.51 13.88
N LEU A 276 -3.19 6.36 13.20
CA LEU A 276 -3.34 6.29 11.74
C LEU A 276 -4.74 6.72 11.27
N ILE A 277 -5.79 6.36 12.02
CA ILE A 277 -7.16 6.81 11.74
C ILE A 277 -7.29 8.32 12.02
N ASN A 278 -6.77 8.78 13.17
CA ASN A 278 -6.83 10.20 13.53
C ASN A 278 -6.07 11.09 12.54
N LEU A 279 -4.94 10.63 12.02
CA LEU A 279 -4.16 11.31 10.98
C LEU A 279 -5.01 11.69 9.77
N GLU A 280 -6.00 10.88 9.38
CA GLU A 280 -6.84 11.20 8.21
C GLU A 280 -7.54 12.55 8.36
N THR A 281 -7.88 12.93 9.60
CA THR A 281 -8.51 14.23 9.92
C THR A 281 -7.72 15.40 9.34
N GLU A 282 -6.38 15.35 9.34
CA GLU A 282 -5.53 16.43 8.81
C GLU A 282 -5.80 16.72 7.34
N PHE A 283 -6.24 15.70 6.59
CA PHE A 283 -6.45 15.78 5.14
C PHE A 283 -7.93 15.98 4.75
N LEU A 284 -8.83 16.10 5.72
CA LEU A 284 -10.24 16.40 5.48
C LEU A 284 -10.51 17.89 5.45
N LYS A 285 -11.71 18.25 4.96
CA LYS A 285 -12.21 19.63 5.00
C LYS A 285 -12.04 20.24 6.38
N THR A 286 -11.74 21.53 6.39
CA THR A 286 -11.60 22.32 7.62
C THR A 286 -12.80 22.11 8.56
N GLY A 287 -12.51 21.75 9.81
CA GLY A 287 -13.50 21.52 10.86
C GLY A 287 -14.16 20.12 10.85
N VAL A 288 -13.84 19.27 9.87
CA VAL A 288 -14.37 17.90 9.80
C VAL A 288 -13.44 16.92 10.49
N SER A 289 -13.99 16.04 11.33
CA SER A 289 -13.29 14.92 11.94
C SER A 289 -13.42 13.66 11.09
N VAL A 290 -12.43 12.76 11.14
CA VAL A 290 -12.54 11.42 10.52
C VAL A 290 -13.83 10.69 10.93
N TYR A 291 -14.24 10.81 12.21
CA TYR A 291 -15.42 10.14 12.75
C TYR A 291 -16.77 10.72 12.28
N ASP A 292 -16.77 11.85 11.58
CA ASP A 292 -18.00 12.43 11.02
C ASP A 292 -18.53 11.63 9.82
N GLY A 293 -17.67 10.84 9.18
CA GLY A 293 -18.01 10.02 8.01
C GLY A 293 -17.30 8.67 7.95
N LEU A 294 -16.83 8.14 9.08
CA LEU A 294 -16.18 6.83 9.14
C LEU A 294 -17.21 5.71 9.32
N TYR A 295 -17.12 4.70 8.47
CA TYR A 295 -18.00 3.53 8.50
C TYR A 295 -17.21 2.23 8.35
N LEU A 296 -17.63 1.22 9.09
CA LEU A 296 -17.20 -0.16 8.91
C LEU A 296 -18.21 -0.87 8.00
N ASP A 297 -17.76 -1.39 6.86
CA ASP A 297 -18.59 -2.15 5.92
C ASP A 297 -19.23 -3.39 6.60
N ALA A 298 -20.47 -3.71 6.22
CA ALA A 298 -21.20 -4.88 6.66
C ALA A 298 -20.40 -6.18 6.62
N LYS A 299 -19.56 -6.38 5.60
CA LYS A 299 -18.73 -7.60 5.46
C LYS A 299 -17.64 -7.72 6.53
N TRP A 300 -17.25 -6.61 7.16
CA TRP A 300 -16.24 -6.56 8.22
C TRP A 300 -16.85 -6.32 9.60
N SER A 301 -18.16 -6.05 9.69
CA SER A 301 -18.89 -5.86 10.93
C SER A 301 -19.41 -7.19 11.48
N ILE A 302 -19.38 -7.37 12.81
CA ILE A 302 -20.07 -8.47 13.51
C ILE A 302 -21.59 -8.35 13.42
N GLU A 303 -22.10 -7.15 13.14
CA GLU A 303 -23.54 -6.88 13.03
C GLU A 303 -24.09 -7.27 11.64
N GLY A 304 -23.23 -7.56 10.66
CA GLY A 304 -23.64 -7.88 9.29
C GLY A 304 -24.28 -6.71 8.54
N LYS A 305 -24.09 -5.48 9.03
CA LYS A 305 -24.56 -4.23 8.41
C LYS A 305 -23.47 -3.17 8.48
N THR A 306 -23.54 -2.16 7.61
CA THR A 306 -22.63 -1.02 7.67
C THR A 306 -22.83 -0.30 9.01
N THR A 307 -21.76 -0.20 9.79
CA THR A 307 -21.79 0.34 11.15
C THR A 307 -21.05 1.68 11.17
N LYS A 308 -21.70 2.75 11.66
CA LYS A 308 -21.05 4.04 11.86
C LYS A 308 -20.02 3.93 12.98
N ILE A 309 -18.83 4.45 12.75
CA ILE A 309 -17.74 4.50 13.73
C ILE A 309 -17.66 5.92 14.28
N THR A 310 -17.86 6.08 15.59
CA THR A 310 -17.89 7.40 16.26
C THR A 310 -16.64 7.66 17.10
N ASN A 311 -15.87 6.61 17.38
CA ASN A 311 -14.59 6.63 18.07
C ASN A 311 -13.79 5.38 17.65
N TYR A 312 -12.52 5.32 18.03
CA TYR A 312 -11.68 4.17 17.67
C TYR A 312 -12.13 2.85 18.32
N GLU A 313 -12.64 2.91 19.54
CA GLU A 313 -13.12 1.74 20.28
C GLU A 313 -14.28 1.03 19.57
N ASP A 314 -15.09 1.76 18.80
CA ASP A 314 -16.15 1.18 17.97
C ASP A 314 -15.57 0.21 16.92
N ILE A 315 -14.40 0.48 16.35
CA ILE A 315 -13.75 -0.43 15.39
C ILE A 315 -13.45 -1.76 16.09
N GLN A 316 -12.83 -1.71 17.26
CA GLN A 316 -12.48 -2.91 18.03
C GLN A 316 -13.72 -3.68 18.49
N LYS A 317 -14.81 -2.96 18.78
CA LYS A 317 -16.09 -3.54 19.21
C LYS A 317 -16.83 -4.23 18.06
N TYR A 318 -16.85 -3.63 16.88
CA TYR A 318 -17.69 -4.07 15.77
C TYR A 318 -16.94 -4.87 14.70
N TYR A 319 -15.62 -4.83 14.67
CA TYR A 319 -14.85 -5.57 13.68
C TYR A 319 -14.87 -7.09 13.92
N ASN A 320 -15.17 -7.86 12.87
CA ASN A 320 -15.32 -9.30 12.93
C ASN A 320 -14.02 -10.10 12.76
N GLY A 321 -12.87 -9.42 12.61
CA GLY A 321 -11.57 -10.07 12.43
C GLY A 321 -11.32 -10.68 11.04
N ARG A 322 -12.26 -10.56 10.08
CA ARG A 322 -12.21 -11.29 8.78
C ARG A 322 -11.69 -10.47 7.61
N MET A 323 -10.77 -9.52 7.82
CA MET A 323 -10.11 -8.92 6.66
C MET A 323 -9.20 -9.96 6.01
N GLY A 324 -9.63 -10.49 4.86
CA GLY A 324 -8.86 -11.46 4.08
C GLY A 324 -9.22 -12.93 4.29
N ILE A 325 -10.37 -13.26 4.89
CA ILE A 325 -10.87 -14.65 4.91
C ILE A 325 -12.33 -14.66 4.48
N ASN A 326 -12.57 -14.85 3.19
CA ASN A 326 -13.75 -15.51 2.66
C ASN A 326 -13.43 -16.08 1.29
#